data_AF-A0A1G6QWE8-F1
#
_entry.id   AF-A0A1G6QWE8-F1
#
_cell.length_a   1.000
_cell.length_b   1.000
_cell.length_c   1.000
_cell.angle_alpha   90.00
_cell.angle_beta   90.00
_cell.angle_gamma   90.00
#
_symmetry.space_group_name_H-M   'P 1'
#
loop_
_entity.id
_entity.type
_entity.pdbx_description
1 polymer ?
#
loop_
_entity_poly.entity_id
_entity_poly.type
_entity_poly.pdbx_seq_one_letter_code
_entity_poly.pdbx_strand_id
1 'polypeptide(L)'
;MIKSHIQRYVLLLKCIRQCTYPSIREIAEYVWNDTSTSDFALEISYKRIITNDINDLRVYLGINITYDRCKRGYYIPDDDSVDNGFELVLDSTHSFSDI
;
A
#
# COMPACT_ATOMS: atom_id res chain seq x y z
N MET A 1 -6.66 9.27 13.22
CA MET A 1 -7.81 8.35 13.04
C MET A 1 -7.30 7.05 12.45
N ILE A 2 -7.59 5.89 13.06
CA ILE A 2 -7.15 4.58 12.54
C ILE A 2 -8.01 4.23 11.32
N LYS A 3 -7.39 4.09 10.14
CA LYS A 3 -8.08 3.63 8.91
C LYS A 3 -8.40 2.14 8.99
N SER A 4 -9.55 1.73 8.45
CA SER A 4 -9.94 0.31 8.38
C SER A 4 -8.97 -0.49 7.50
N HIS A 5 -8.90 -1.81 7.70
CA HIS A 5 -7.99 -2.69 6.93
C HIS A 5 -8.18 -2.56 5.42
N ILE A 6 -9.43 -2.61 4.94
CA ILE A 6 -9.75 -2.49 3.51
C ILE A 6 -9.30 -1.14 2.96
N GLN A 7 -9.56 -0.04 3.67
CA GLN A 7 -9.15 1.29 3.21
C GLN A 7 -7.62 1.41 3.12
N ARG A 8 -6.89 0.84 4.08
CA ARG A 8 -5.42 0.83 4.02
C ARG A 8 -4.90 0.00 2.86
N TYR A 9 -5.51 -1.16 2.57
CA TYR A 9 -5.13 -1.99 1.43
C TYR A 9 -5.25 -1.23 0.12
N VAL A 10 -6.39 -0.56 -0.08
CA VAL A 10 -6.62 0.29 -1.27
C VAL A 10 -5.57 1.39 -1.38
N LEU A 11 -5.30 2.12 -0.30
CA LEU A 11 -4.34 3.22 -0.32
C LEU A 11 -2.90 2.74 -0.52
N LEU A 12 -2.53 1.61 0.07
CA LEU A 12 -1.21 1.00 -0.08
C LEU A 12 -0.98 0.56 -1.53
N LEU A 13 -1.96 -0.10 -2.15
CA LEU A 13 -1.87 -0.51 -3.55
C LEU A 13 -1.80 0.71 -4.49
N LYS A 14 -2.62 1.74 -4.27
CA LYS A 14 -2.55 3.00 -5.02
C LYS A 14 -1.16 3.64 -4.91
N CYS A 15 -0.60 3.71 -3.70
CA CYS A 15 0.74 4.23 -3.46
C CYS A 15 1.80 3.45 -4.25
N ILE A 16 1.83 2.12 -4.12
CA ILE A 16 2.85 1.28 -4.78
C ILE A 16 2.76 1.35 -6.30
N ARG A 17 1.56 1.53 -6.87
CA ARG A 17 1.37 1.66 -8.32
C ARG A 17 1.76 3.02 -8.87
N GLN A 18 1.46 4.08 -8.14
CA GLN A 18 1.70 5.46 -8.59
C GLN A 18 3.14 5.91 -8.31
N CYS A 19 3.76 5.38 -7.25
CA CYS A 19 5.10 5.74 -6.84
C CYS A 19 6.13 4.71 -7.33
N THR A 20 7.29 5.18 -7.79
CA THR A 20 8.38 4.33 -8.25
C THR A 20 9.16 3.79 -7.06
N TYR A 21 8.85 2.57 -6.60
CA TYR A 21 9.48 1.93 -5.44
C TYR A 21 9.35 2.73 -4.13
N PRO A 22 8.14 3.04 -3.63
CA PRO A 22 8.01 3.73 -2.35
C PRO A 22 8.55 2.89 -1.19
N SER A 23 9.24 3.56 -0.28
CA SER A 23 9.67 3.02 1.02
C SER A 23 8.49 2.88 1.99
N ILE A 24 8.69 2.15 3.09
CA ILE A 24 7.69 2.05 4.18
C ILE A 24 7.28 3.44 4.68
N ARG A 25 8.23 4.37 4.77
CA ARG A 25 7.98 5.72 5.25
C ARG A 25 7.07 6.48 4.29
N GLU A 26 7.37 6.45 2.99
CA GLU A 26 6.55 7.11 1.97
C GLU A 26 5.14 6.48 1.89
N ILE A 27 5.04 5.16 2.03
CA ILE A 27 3.74 4.48 2.14
C ILE A 27 2.98 4.97 3.39
N ALA A 28 3.66 5.12 4.54
CA ALA A 28 3.01 5.60 5.76
C ALA A 28 2.52 7.04 5.61
N GLU A 29 3.35 7.92 5.06
CA GLU A 29 2.99 9.31 4.78
C GLU A 29 1.79 9.37 3.82
N TYR A 30 1.75 8.55 2.77
CA TYR A 30 0.62 8.46 1.85
C TYR A 30 -0.66 7.93 2.51
N VAL A 31 -0.56 6.81 3.25
CA VAL A 31 -1.73 6.14 3.83
C VAL A 31 -2.35 6.97 4.94
N TRP A 32 -1.55 7.63 5.78
CA TRP A 32 -2.07 8.39 6.92
C TRP A 32 -2.12 9.90 6.71
N ASN A 33 -1.56 10.42 5.60
CA ASN A 33 -1.36 11.86 5.36
C ASN A 33 -0.66 12.53 6.56
N ASP A 34 0.22 11.79 7.22
CA ASP A 34 0.90 12.21 8.43
C ASP A 34 2.36 12.48 8.09
N THR A 35 2.72 13.75 7.99
CA THR A 35 4.10 14.19 7.75
C THR A 35 4.96 14.14 9.01
N SER A 36 4.38 13.78 10.17
CA SER A 36 5.08 13.68 11.46
C SER A 36 5.66 12.28 11.74
N THR A 37 5.79 11.45 10.70
CA THR A 37 6.50 10.14 10.71
C THR A 37 7.94 10.18 11.24
N SER A 38 8.49 11.37 11.49
CA SER A 38 9.74 11.57 12.23
C SER A 38 9.68 11.14 13.71
N ASP A 39 8.50 10.88 14.29
CA ASP A 39 8.41 10.21 15.60
C ASP A 39 8.77 8.72 15.47
N PHE A 40 9.87 8.33 16.11
CA PHE A 40 10.41 6.96 16.07
C PHE A 40 9.40 5.89 16.52
N ALA A 41 8.54 6.19 17.51
CA ALA A 41 7.54 5.24 17.99
C ALA A 41 6.42 5.03 16.96
N LEU A 42 6.04 6.09 16.26
CA LEU A 42 5.09 6.03 15.15
C LEU A 42 5.70 5.30 13.96
N GLU A 43 6.97 5.54 13.63
CA GLU A 43 7.67 4.86 12.54
C GLU A 43 7.68 3.34 12.72
N ILE A 44 8.03 2.85 13.92
CA ILE A 44 8.01 1.42 14.24
C ILE A 44 6.60 0.84 14.08
N SER A 45 5.60 1.58 14.55
CA SER A 45 4.20 1.15 14.52
C SER A 45 3.69 1.05 13.08
N TYR A 46 3.91 2.08 12.26
CA TYR A 46 3.53 2.07 10.84
C TYR A 46 4.28 0.99 10.06
N LYS A 47 5.57 0.81 10.32
CA LYS A 47 6.36 -0.26 9.71
C LYS A 47 5.74 -1.63 9.96
N ARG A 48 5.36 -1.93 11.20
CA ARG A 48 4.70 -3.19 11.55
C ARG A 48 3.36 -3.34 10.84
N ILE A 49 2.53 -2.30 10.85
CA ILE A 49 1.20 -2.32 10.22
C ILE A 49 1.32 -2.54 8.71
N ILE A 50 2.14 -1.76 8.02
CA ILE A 50 2.36 -1.87 6.56
C ILE A 50 2.93 -3.25 6.20
N THR A 51 3.88 -3.76 6.98
CA THR A 51 4.45 -5.10 6.72
C THR A 51 3.39 -6.19 6.84
N ASN A 52 2.52 -6.10 7.85
CA ASN A 52 1.40 -7.03 8.01
C ASN A 52 0.39 -6.88 6.86
N ASP A 53 0.04 -5.67 6.48
CA ASP A 53 -0.88 -5.41 5.38
C ASP A 53 -0.34 -5.96 4.05
N ILE A 54 0.94 -5.77 3.75
CA ILE A 54 1.59 -6.37 2.57
C ILE A 54 1.54 -7.89 2.63
N ASN A 55 1.77 -8.49 3.79
CA ASN A 55 1.67 -9.93 3.96
C ASN A 55 0.24 -10.44 3.73
N ASP A 56 -0.76 -9.73 4.27
CA ASP A 56 -2.17 -10.09 4.10
C ASP A 56 -2.59 -9.99 2.63
N LEU A 57 -2.17 -8.93 1.92
CA LEU A 57 -2.39 -8.77 0.49
C LEU A 57 -1.78 -9.92 -0.33
N ARG A 58 -0.57 -10.37 0.02
CA ARG A 58 0.09 -11.51 -0.63
C ARG A 58 -0.63 -12.82 -0.34
N VAL A 59 -0.91 -13.11 0.94
CA VAL A 59 -1.40 -14.42 1.38
C VAL A 59 -2.88 -14.62 1.09
N TYR A 60 -3.71 -13.60 1.30
CA TYR A 60 -5.17 -13.74 1.21
C TYR A 60 -5.74 -13.22 -0.11
N LEU A 61 -5.09 -12.23 -0.75
CA LEU A 61 -5.56 -11.66 -2.00
C LEU A 61 -4.68 -12.02 -3.21
N GLY A 62 -3.57 -12.75 -3.00
CA GLY A 62 -2.69 -13.18 -4.08
C GLY A 62 -1.94 -12.05 -4.79
N ILE A 63 -1.86 -10.86 -4.20
CA ILE A 63 -1.18 -9.71 -4.81
C ILE A 63 0.31 -9.80 -4.53
N ASN A 64 1.11 -9.98 -5.59
CA ASN A 64 2.56 -10.04 -5.47
C ASN A 64 3.17 -8.64 -5.35
N ILE A 65 3.24 -8.14 -4.13
CA ILE A 65 4.03 -6.95 -3.81
C ILE A 65 5.46 -7.42 -3.51
N THR A 66 6.49 -6.84 -4.09
CA THR A 66 7.91 -7.20 -3.85
C THR A 66 8.71 -6.00 -3.34
N TYR A 67 9.75 -6.24 -2.53
CA TYR A 67 10.69 -5.20 -2.11
C TYR A 67 11.98 -5.30 -2.92
N ASP A 68 12.33 -4.23 -3.63
CA ASP A 68 13.61 -4.11 -4.31
C ASP A 68 14.64 -3.48 -3.35
N ARG A 69 15.71 -4.23 -3.06
CA ARG A 69 16.78 -3.78 -2.14
C ARG A 69 17.67 -2.69 -2.75
N CYS A 70 17.88 -2.71 -4.06
CA CYS A 70 18.68 -1.72 -4.78
C CYS A 70 17.94 -0.39 -4.87
N LYS A 71 16.62 -0.43 -5.09
CA LYS A 71 15.74 0.74 -5.13
C LYS A 71 15.23 1.16 -3.75
N ARG A 72 15.38 0.28 -2.75
CA ARG A 72 14.98 0.47 -1.35
C ARG A 72 13.47 0.68 -1.14
N GLY A 73 12.64 0.08 -1.99
CA GLY A 73 11.19 0.26 -1.91
C GLY A 73 10.38 -0.87 -2.55
N TYR A 74 9.05 -0.75 -2.45
CA TYR A 74 8.11 -1.78 -2.86
C TYR A 74 7.57 -1.55 -4.27
N TYR A 75 7.31 -2.60 -5.01
CA TYR A 75 6.69 -2.55 -6.33
C TYR A 75 5.78 -3.77 -6.53
N ILE A 76 4.93 -3.72 -7.55
CA ILE A 76 4.17 -4.87 -8.05
C ILE A 76 4.76 -5.21 -9.42
N PRO A 77 5.30 -6.43 -9.64
CA PRO A 77 5.80 -6.84 -10.96
C PRO A 77 4.70 -6.80 -12.03
N ASP A 78 5.07 -6.44 -13.27
CA ASP A 78 4.12 -6.26 -14.38
C ASP A 78 3.46 -7.58 -14.83
N ASP A 79 4.09 -8.71 -14.50
CA ASP A 79 3.70 -10.08 -14.79
C ASP A 79 2.65 -10.64 -13.82
N ASP A 80 2.38 -9.94 -12.71
CA ASP A 80 1.28 -10.27 -11.81
C ASP A 80 -0.01 -9.59 -12.27
N SER A 81 -0.64 -10.19 -13.28
CA SER A 81 -2.06 -9.96 -13.54
C SER A 81 -2.87 -10.49 -12.35
N VAL A 82 -3.07 -9.62 -11.36
CA VAL A 82 -3.92 -9.86 -10.19
C VAL A 82 -5.30 -10.33 -10.64
N ASP A 83 -5.87 -11.29 -9.91
CA ASP A 83 -7.25 -11.74 -10.07
C ASP A 83 -8.20 -10.54 -10.26
N ASN A 84 -8.82 -10.47 -11.45
CA ASN A 84 -9.50 -9.29 -12.00
C ASN A 84 -10.54 -8.66 -11.06
N GLY A 85 -11.05 -9.41 -10.07
CA GLY A 85 -12.08 -8.95 -9.14
C GLY A 85 -11.64 -7.80 -8.23
N PHE A 86 -10.39 -7.79 -7.75
CA PHE A 86 -9.92 -6.73 -6.84
C PHE A 86 -9.55 -5.45 -7.60
N GLU A 87 -8.98 -5.60 -8.81
CA GLU A 87 -8.75 -4.49 -9.75
C GLU A 87 -10.07 -3.82 -10.14
N LEU A 88 -11.10 -4.61 -10.44
CA LEU A 88 -12.43 -4.06 -10.74
C LEU A 88 -12.98 -3.21 -9.60
N VAL A 89 -12.76 -3.63 -8.35
CA VAL A 89 -13.18 -2.87 -7.17
C VAL A 89 -12.36 -1.59 -7.05
N LEU A 90 -11.04 -1.65 -7.21
CA LEU A 90 -10.18 -0.45 -7.16
C LEU A 90 -10.56 0.58 -8.23
N ASP A 91 -10.79 0.14 -9.48
CA ASP A 91 -11.23 1.01 -10.57
C ASP A 91 -12.61 1.59 -10.31
N SER A 92 -13.55 0.81 -9.76
CA SER A 92 -14.87 1.31 -9.39
C SER A 92 -14.82 2.39 -8.30
N THR A 93 -13.83 2.34 -7.40
CA THR A 93 -13.65 3.39 -6.38
C THR A 93 -13.05 4.69 -6.91
N HIS A 94 -12.38 4.67 -8.07
CA HIS A 94 -11.93 5.90 -8.71
C HIS A 94 -13.11 6.79 -9.12
N SER A 95 -14.25 6.17 -9.48
CA SER A 95 -15.47 6.88 -9.89
C SER A 95 -16.24 7.56 -8.74
N PHE A 96 -15.86 7.35 -7.48
CA PHE A 96 -16.44 8.03 -6.31
C PHE A 96 -15.69 9.32 -5.92
N SER A 97 -14.62 9.67 -6.65
CA SER A 97 -13.81 10.87 -6.39
C SER A 97 -14.28 12.11 -7.16
N ASP A 98 -15.22 11.94 -8.09
CA ASP A 98 -15.67 12.98 -9.05
C ASP A 98 -17.14 13.39 -8.85
N ILE A 99 -17.69 13.23 -7.64
CA ILE A 99 -19.04 13.73 -7.27
C ILE A 99 -18.96 14.59 -6.01
#